data_AF-A0A516ZAM3-F1
#
_entry.id   AF-A0A516ZAM3-F1
#
_cell.length_a   1.000
_cell.length_b   1.000
_cell.length_c   1.000
_cell.angle_alpha   90.00
_cell.angle_beta   90.00
_cell.angle_gamma   90.00
#
_symmetry.space_group_name_H-M   'P 1'
#
loop_
_entity.id
_entity.type
_entity.pdbx_description
1 polymer ?
#
loop_
_entity_poly.entity_id
_entity_poly.type
_entity_poly.pdbx_seq_one_letter_code
_entity_poly.pdbx_strand_id
1 'polypeptide(L)' 'MLNILNLICICLNFALYSSSFFFTKLPEAYAFLNPIVDVMPVIPLFFFLLAFVWQAAVSFR' A
#
# COMPACT_ATOMS: atom_id res chain seq x y z
N MET A 1 -24.82 8.96 -0.79
CA MET A 1 -24.43 7.88 -1.73
C MET A 1 -22.93 7.99 -1.95
N LEU A 2 -22.14 7.05 -1.40
CA LEU A 2 -20.69 7.14 -1.45
C LEU A 2 -20.22 6.56 -2.78
N ASN A 3 -19.70 7.42 -3.67
CA ASN A 3 -19.24 7.01 -4.99
C ASN A 3 -17.96 6.15 -4.88
N ILE A 4 -17.71 5.26 -5.84
CA ILE A 4 -16.51 4.40 -5.89
C ILE A 4 -15.22 5.23 -5.79
N LEU A 5 -15.18 6.41 -6.41
CA LEU A 5 -14.06 7.33 -6.32
C LEU A 5 -13.85 7.88 -4.90
N ASN A 6 -14.92 8.11 -4.14
CA ASN A 6 -14.82 8.55 -2.74
C ASN A 6 -14.28 7.43 -1.85
N LEU A 7 -14.63 6.17 -2.13
CA LEU A 7 -14.11 5.02 -1.37
C LEU A 7 -12.60 4.84 -1.61
N ILE A 8 -12.15 4.93 -2.87
CA ILE A 8 -10.73 4.87 -3.25
C ILE A 8 -9.94 6.02 -2.60
N CYS A 9 -10.50 7.24 -2.61
CA CYS A 9 -9.86 8.40 -2.02
C CYS A 9 -9.70 8.29 -0.49
N ILE A 10 -10.68 7.71 0.20
CA ILE A 10 -10.60 7.44 1.65
C ILE A 10 -9.58 6.35 1.96
N CYS A 11 -9.54 5.25 1.19
CA CYS A 11 -8.56 4.18 1.36
C CYS A 11 -7.12 4.66 1.13
N LEU A 12 -6.89 5.49 0.11
CA LEU A 12 -5.57 6.07 -0.15
C LEU A 12 -5.16 7.05 0.94
N ASN A 13 -6.06 7.91 1.41
CA ASN A 13 -5.77 8.81 2.53
C ASN A 13 -5.45 8.04 3.81
N PHE A 14 -6.18 6.97 4.11
CA PHE A 14 -5.90 6.12 5.27
C PHE A 14 -4.53 5.44 5.17
N ALA A 15 -4.17 4.89 4.01
CA ALA A 15 -2.86 4.27 3.80
C ALA A 15 -1.72 5.29 3.93
N LEU A 16 -1.86 6.48 3.35
CA LEU A 16 -0.87 7.55 3.46
C LEU A 16 -0.77 8.10 4.89
N TYR A 17 -1.90 8.29 5.59
CA TYR A 17 -1.91 8.73 6.98
C TYR A 17 -1.35 7.65 7.94
N SER A 18 -1.51 6.36 7.61
CA SER A 18 -0.86 5.26 8.32
C SER A 18 0.65 5.17 8.02
N SER A 19 1.14 5.67 6.89
CA SER A 19 2.59 5.73 6.61
C SER A 19 3.31 6.79 7.45
N SER A 20 2.58 7.78 7.96
CA SER A 20 3.06 8.74 8.97
C SER A 20 3.06 8.19 10.40
N PHE A 21 2.60 6.95 10.63
CA PHE A 21 2.74 6.27 11.92
C PHE A 21 4.19 5.75 12.04
N PHE A 22 5.06 6.62 12.55
CA PHE A 22 6.32 6.32 13.23
C PHE A 22 6.93 4.94 12.97
N PHE A 23 7.85 4.87 11.99
CA PHE A 23 8.87 3.82 11.96
C PHE A 23 9.84 4.04 13.12
N THR A 24 9.47 3.56 14.30
CA THR A 24 10.44 3.36 15.37
C THR A 24 11.49 2.36 14.89
N LYS A 25 12.72 2.47 15.39
CA LYS A 25 13.77 1.50 15.03
C LYS A 25 13.29 0.10 15.38
N LEU A 26 13.46 -0.83 14.45
CA LEU A 26 13.26 -2.24 14.73
C LEU A 26 14.16 -2.66 15.91
N PRO A 27 13.76 -3.68 16.69
CA PRO A 27 14.66 -4.27 17.68
C PRO A 27 15.97 -4.69 17.03
N GLU A 28 17.08 -4.64 17.77
CA GLU A 28 18.43 -4.82 17.23
C GLU A 28 18.62 -6.13 16.43
N ALA A 29 17.99 -7.22 16.89
CA ALA A 29 18.00 -8.51 16.19
C ALA A 29 17.39 -8.47 14.76
N TYR A 30 16.54 -7.48 14.47
CA TYR A 30 15.85 -7.31 13.19
C TYR A 30 16.36 -6.09 12.41
N ALA A 31 17.41 -5.41 12.87
CA ALA A 31 17.91 -4.20 12.22
C ALA A 31 18.34 -4.44 10.75
N PHE A 32 18.72 -5.66 10.38
CA PHE A 32 19.03 -6.01 9.00
C PHE A 32 17.80 -5.98 8.07
N LEU A 33 16.58 -6.04 8.61
CA LEU A 33 15.32 -5.96 7.86
C LEU A 33 14.82 -4.52 7.66
N ASN A 34 15.49 -3.51 8.24
CA ASN A 34 15.12 -2.11 8.07
C ASN A 34 14.85 -1.74 6.58
N PRO A 35 15.71 -2.12 5.61
CA PRO A 35 15.47 -1.79 4.21
C PRO A 35 14.16 -2.38 3.64
N ILE A 36 13.71 -3.54 4.14
CA ILE A 36 12.44 -4.15 3.72
C ILE A 36 11.27 -3.39 4.31
N VAL A 37 11.35 -3.07 5.61
CA VAL A 37 10.32 -2.34 6.34
C VAL A 37 10.11 -0.94 5.77
N ASP A 38 11.18 -0.28 5.32
CA ASP A 38 11.11 1.02 4.64
C ASP A 38 10.29 0.97 3.34
N VAL A 39 10.21 -0.18 2.68
CA VAL A 39 9.45 -0.38 1.44
C VAL A 39 8.02 -0.86 1.71
N MET A 40 7.74 -1.48 2.86
CA MET A 40 6.40 -2.04 3.17
C MET A 40 5.22 -1.06 3.00
N PRO A 41 5.32 0.25 3.30
CA PRO A 41 4.23 1.20 3.06
C PRO A 41 3.72 1.28 1.64
N VAL A 42 4.54 0.91 0.65
CA VAL A 42 4.16 0.97 -0.77
C VAL A 42 3.30 -0.22 -1.21
N ILE A 43 3.23 -1.29 -0.41
CA ILE A 43 2.51 -2.54 -0.76
C ILE A 43 1.04 -2.30 -1.18
N PRO A 44 0.24 -1.45 -0.51
CA PRO A 44 -1.14 -1.17 -0.94
C PRO A 44 -1.23 -0.63 -2.37
N LEU A 45 -0.25 0.18 -2.81
CA LEU A 45 -0.19 0.68 -4.18
C LEU A 45 0.03 -0.47 -5.18
N PHE A 46 0.87 -1.46 -4.84
CA PHE A 46 1.07 -2.63 -5.69
C PHE A 46 -0.20 -3.47 -5.85
N PHE A 47 -1.04 -3.61 -4.83
CA PHE A 47 -2.33 -4.30 -4.97
C PHE A 47 -3.31 -3.54 -5.89
N PHE A 48 -3.33 -2.21 -5.81
CA PHE A 48 -4.10 -1.39 -6.73
C PHE A 48 -3.62 -1.59 -8.18
N LEU A 49 -2.30 -1.55 -8.41
CA LEU A 49 -1.71 -1.80 -9.73
C LEU A 49 -1.94 -3.25 -10.20
N LEU A 50 -1.90 -4.22 -9.29
CA LEU A 50 -2.15 -5.62 -9.59
C LEU A 50 -3.56 -5.84 -10.14
N ALA A 51 -4.56 -5.05 -9.73
CA ALA A 51 -5.89 -5.12 -10.32
C ALA A 51 -5.88 -4.81 -11.82
N PHE A 52 -5.08 -3.84 -12.27
CA PHE A 52 -4.90 -3.53 -13.69
C PHE A 52 -4.09 -4.59 -14.42
N VAL A 53 -3.04 -5.12 -13.79
CA VAL A 53 -2.28 -6.25 -14.35
C VAL A 53 -3.18 -7.46 -14.55
N TRP A 54 -4.03 -7.77 -13.56
CA TRP A 54 -4.99 -8.86 -13.64
C TRP A 54 -6.01 -8.62 -14.75
N GLN A 55 -6.60 -7.41 -14.81
CA GLN A 55 -7.52 -7.05 -15.88
C GLN A 55 -6.87 -7.14 -17.27
N ALA A 56 -5.64 -6.66 -17.42
CA ALA A 56 -4.88 -6.80 -18.65
C ALA A 56 -4.63 -8.28 -19.03
N ALA A 57 -4.33 -9.14 -18.05
CA ALA A 57 -4.11 -10.57 -18.26
C ALA A 57 -5.38 -11.29 -18.78
N VAL A 58 -6.58 -10.80 -18.43
CA VAL A 58 -7.86 -11.30 -18.96
C VAL A 58 -8.41 -10.43 -20.11
N SER A 59 -7.54 -9.64 -20.75
CA SER A 59 -7.87 -8.79 -21.91
C SER A 59 -8.96 -7.73 -21.65
N PHE A 60 -9.08 -7.24 -20.41
CA PHE A 60 -10.08 -6.25 -19.99
C PHE A 60 -11.53 -6.67 -20.33
N ARG A 61 -11.81 -7.97 -20.19
CA ARG A 61 -13.16 -8.52 -20.28
C ARG A 61 -13.94 -8.38 -18.97
#